data_AF-A0A2E4Z3B2-F1
#
_entry.id   AF-A0A2E4Z3B2-F1
#
_cell.length_a   1.000
_cell.length_b   1.000
_cell.length_c   1.000
_cell.angle_alpha   90.00
_cell.angle_beta   90.00
_cell.angle_gamma   90.00
#
_symmetry.space_group_name_H-M   'P 1'
#
loop_
_entity.id
_entity.type
_entity.pdbx_description
1 polymer ?
#
loop_
_entity_poly.entity_id
_entity_poly.type
_entity_poly.pdbx_seq_one_letter_code
_entity_poly.pdbx_strand_id
1 'polypeptide(L)'
;MAKKSKRAIAEAQRARQQRVRDQARERRRPSRDDLARVLLWQMIMSADKYHLGRREGLDRLRDKIIDGLELQGFDIRECEDVFDDLVKRYANGVFPFRRKRHLEPA
;
A
#
# COMPACT_ATOMS: atom_id res chain seq x y z
N MET A 1 7.45 11.80 40.77
CA MET A 1 7.50 12.18 39.34
C MET A 1 6.19 12.85 38.96
N ALA A 2 6.17 14.16 38.71
CA ALA A 2 4.94 14.88 38.35
C ALA A 2 4.40 14.37 37.00
N LYS A 3 3.12 13.98 36.97
CA LYS A 3 2.45 13.45 35.76
C LYS A 3 2.33 14.59 34.74
N LYS A 4 2.97 14.46 33.57
CA LYS A 4 2.85 15.46 32.47
C LYS A 4 1.39 15.62 32.07
N SER A 5 0.98 16.85 31.77
CA SER A 5 -0.38 17.12 31.30
C SER A 5 -0.65 16.39 29.97
N LYS A 6 -1.90 16.00 29.72
CA LYS A 6 -2.30 15.32 28.46
C LYS A 6 -1.85 16.10 27.22
N ARG A 7 -1.90 17.43 27.29
CA ARG A 7 -1.46 18.34 26.22
C ARG A 7 0.03 18.24 25.93
N ALA A 8 0.87 18.25 26.97
CA ALA A 8 2.32 18.11 26.83
C ALA A 8 2.72 16.75 26.23
N ILE A 9 1.99 15.68 26.57
CA ILE A 9 2.20 14.34 25.99
C ILE A 9 1.86 14.34 24.49
N ALA A 10 0.71 14.90 24.11
CA ALA A 10 0.28 14.96 22.72
C ALA A 10 1.21 15.82 21.84
N GLU A 11 1.75 16.92 22.37
CA GLU A 11 2.74 17.76 21.68
C GLU A 11 4.06 17.02 21.47
N ALA A 12 4.58 16.34 22.51
CA ALA A 12 5.78 15.51 22.38
C ALA A 12 5.61 14.36 21.38
N GLN A 13 4.42 13.74 21.35
CA GLN A 13 4.09 12.69 20.40
C GLN A 13 4.05 13.23 18.96
N ARG A 14 3.44 14.40 18.73
CA ARG A 14 3.42 15.05 17.42
C ARG A 14 4.83 15.36 16.93
N ALA A 15 5.68 15.95 17.78
CA ALA A 15 7.06 16.26 17.44
C ALA A 15 7.87 14.99 17.10
N ARG A 16 7.70 13.91 17.87
CA ARG A 16 8.34 12.61 17.58
C ARG A 16 7.88 12.03 16.24
N GLN A 17 6.58 12.03 15.97
CA GLN A 17 6.04 11.52 14.69
C GLN A 17 6.55 12.33 13.51
N GLN A 18 6.66 13.66 13.67
CA GLN A 18 7.18 14.52 12.62
C GLN A 18 8.64 14.18 12.28
N ARG A 19 9.51 14.06 13.31
CA ARG A 19 10.91 13.65 13.09
C ARG A 19 11.04 12.31 12.37
N VAL A 20 10.20 11.33 12.70
CA VAL A 20 10.20 10.03 12.01
C VAL A 20 9.81 10.18 10.53
N ARG A 21 8.83 11.04 10.21
CA ARG A 21 8.43 11.32 8.83
C ARG A 21 9.53 12.05 8.05
N ASP A 22 10.19 13.01 8.67
CA ASP A 22 11.25 13.79 8.02
C ASP A 22 12.47 12.91 7.73
N GLN A 23 12.92 12.11 8.70
CA GLN A 23 13.99 11.13 8.48
C GLN A 23 13.65 10.10 7.39
N ALA A 24 12.38 9.67 7.32
CA ALA A 24 11.95 8.77 6.25
C ALA A 24 12.00 9.45 4.88
N ARG A 25 11.63 10.74 4.79
CA ARG A 25 11.70 11.54 3.56
C ARG A 25 13.14 11.76 3.11
N GLU A 26 14.02 12.17 4.02
CA GLU A 26 15.46 12.37 3.74
C GLU A 26 16.09 11.08 3.22
N ARG A 27 15.80 9.95 3.86
CA ARG A 27 16.28 8.63 3.44
C ARG A 27 15.55 8.05 2.23
N ARG A 28 14.56 8.77 1.68
CA ARG A 28 13.69 8.31 0.58
C ARG A 28 13.09 6.92 0.83
N ARG A 29 12.78 6.63 2.09
CA ARG A 29 12.32 5.31 2.53
C ARG A 29 10.89 5.06 2.03
N PRO A 30 10.62 3.97 1.29
CA PRO A 30 9.26 3.62 0.91
C PRO A 30 8.45 3.23 2.15
N SER A 31 7.17 3.59 2.17
CA SER A 31 6.22 3.08 3.15
C SER A 31 5.81 1.65 2.85
N ARG A 32 5.13 0.99 3.80
CA ARG A 32 4.51 -0.31 3.57
C ARG A 32 3.52 -0.27 2.40
N ASP A 33 2.71 0.79 2.31
CA ASP A 33 1.76 1.00 1.21
C ASP A 33 2.48 1.14 -0.13
N ASP A 34 3.63 1.82 -0.16
CA ASP A 34 4.40 1.96 -1.39
C ASP A 34 4.90 0.61 -1.90
N LEU A 35 5.47 -0.22 -1.02
CA LEU A 35 5.91 -1.55 -1.41
C LEU A 35 4.73 -2.44 -1.83
N ALA A 36 3.64 -2.44 -1.05
CA ALA A 36 2.44 -3.22 -1.36
C ALA A 36 1.87 -2.83 -2.72
N ARG A 37 1.85 -1.55 -3.04
CA ARG A 37 1.31 -1.05 -4.31
C ARG A 37 2.20 -1.37 -5.51
N VAL A 38 3.53 -1.27 -5.39
CA VAL A 38 4.45 -1.75 -6.45
C VAL A 38 4.26 -3.24 -6.66
N LEU A 39 4.21 -4.02 -5.57
CA LEU A 39 4.07 -5.47 -5.62
C LEU A 39 2.80 -5.86 -6.37
N LEU A 40 1.64 -5.33 -5.96
CA LEU A 40 0.36 -5.64 -6.61
C LEU A 40 0.36 -5.28 -8.10
N TRP A 41 0.87 -4.09 -8.45
CA TRP A 41 0.99 -3.67 -9.86
C TRP A 41 1.88 -4.61 -10.69
N GLN A 42 3.05 -4.98 -10.18
CA GLN A 42 3.96 -5.92 -10.87
C GLN A 42 3.33 -7.29 -11.07
N MET A 43 2.60 -7.79 -10.07
CA MET A 43 1.92 -9.08 -10.16
C MET A 43 0.83 -9.08 -11.23
N ILE A 44 -0.01 -8.03 -11.27
CA ILE A 44 -1.06 -7.87 -12.27
C ILE A 44 -0.47 -7.73 -13.67
N MET A 45 0.51 -6.83 -13.85
CA MET A 45 1.19 -6.65 -15.15
C MET A 45 1.87 -7.92 -15.64
N SER A 46 2.47 -8.70 -14.72
CA SER A 46 3.13 -9.97 -15.04
C SER A 46 2.14 -11.07 -15.39
N ALA A 47 0.92 -11.05 -14.84
CA ALA A 47 -0.13 -12.00 -15.19
C ALA A 47 -0.73 -11.69 -16.57
N ASP A 48 -0.93 -10.41 -16.87
CA ASP A 48 -1.52 -9.94 -18.12
C ASP A 48 -0.57 -10.13 -19.32
N LYS A 49 0.67 -9.64 -19.22
CA LYS A 49 1.62 -9.57 -20.35
C LYS A 49 2.13 -10.93 -20.86
N TYR A 50 2.06 -11.99 -20.05
CA TYR A 50 2.76 -13.25 -20.34
C TYR A 50 1.83 -14.44 -20.64
N HIS A 51 0.51 -14.22 -20.74
CA HIS A 51 -0.57 -15.06 -21.32
C HIS A 51 -0.62 -16.60 -21.12
N LEU A 52 0.28 -17.25 -20.38
CA LEU A 52 0.27 -18.70 -20.16
C LEU A 52 0.35 -19.02 -18.66
N GLY A 53 -0.72 -19.60 -18.10
CA GLY A 53 -0.75 -20.17 -16.73
C GLY A 53 -0.75 -19.20 -15.54
N ARG A 54 -0.62 -17.88 -15.77
CA ARG A 54 -0.53 -16.88 -14.68
C ARG A 54 -1.87 -16.30 -14.22
N ARG A 55 -2.95 -16.44 -15.00
CA ARG A 55 -4.30 -16.04 -14.55
C ARG A 55 -4.72 -16.84 -13.31
N GLU A 56 -4.58 -18.16 -13.34
CA GLU A 56 -4.79 -19.01 -12.16
C GLU A 56 -3.86 -18.65 -10.97
N GLY A 57 -2.68 -18.09 -11.25
CA GLY A 57 -1.78 -17.59 -10.22
C GLY A 57 -2.29 -16.30 -9.57
N LEU A 58 -2.85 -15.39 -10.37
CA LEU A 58 -3.46 -14.15 -9.91
C LEU A 58 -4.77 -14.42 -9.16
N ASP A 59 -5.59 -15.34 -9.65
CA ASP A 59 -6.86 -15.73 -9.01
C ASP A 59 -6.60 -16.37 -7.64
N ARG A 60 -5.66 -17.33 -7.55
CA ARG A 60 -5.27 -17.92 -6.25
C ARG A 60 -4.68 -16.89 -5.28
N LEU A 61 -4.00 -15.87 -5.79
CA LEU A 61 -3.52 -14.78 -4.95
C LEU A 61 -4.68 -13.92 -4.44
N ARG A 62 -5.59 -13.54 -5.34
CA ARG A 62 -6.80 -12.80 -4.99
C ARG A 62 -7.52 -13.49 -3.86
N ASP A 63 -7.81 -14.79 -4.03
CA ASP A 63 -8.54 -15.57 -3.04
C ASP A 63 -7.82 -15.56 -1.68
N LYS A 64 -6.49 -15.77 -1.65
CA LYS A 64 -5.70 -15.68 -0.40
C LYS A 64 -5.70 -14.29 0.25
N ILE A 65 -5.72 -13.22 -0.54
CA ILE A 65 -5.80 -11.85 -0.01
C ILE A 65 -7.18 -11.64 0.61
N ILE A 66 -8.24 -12.07 -0.09
CA ILE A 66 -9.61 -11.96 0.35
C ILE A 66 -9.83 -12.77 1.63
N ASP A 67 -9.38 -14.02 1.71
CA ASP A 67 -9.42 -14.83 2.93
C ASP A 67 -8.80 -14.07 4.12
N GLY A 68 -7.64 -13.44 3.89
CA GLY A 68 -6.95 -12.65 4.91
C GLY A 68 -7.67 -11.37 5.33
N LEU A 69 -8.49 -10.80 4.45
CA LEU A 69 -9.33 -9.63 4.73
C LEU A 69 -10.65 -10.05 5.39
N GLU A 70 -11.26 -11.14 4.96
CA GLU A 70 -12.44 -11.73 5.59
C GLU A 70 -12.17 -12.04 7.07
N LEU A 71 -11.00 -12.60 7.38
CA LEU A 71 -10.57 -12.84 8.76
C LEU A 71 -10.46 -11.57 9.63
N GLN A 72 -10.32 -10.39 9.00
CA GLN A 72 -10.34 -9.09 9.69
C GLN A 72 -11.74 -8.48 9.77
N GLY A 73 -12.75 -9.14 9.20
CA GLY A 73 -14.15 -8.71 9.17
C GLY A 73 -14.53 -7.85 7.97
N PHE A 74 -13.74 -7.86 6.90
CA PHE A 74 -14.13 -7.20 5.64
C PHE A 74 -15.14 -8.04 4.86
N ASP A 75 -16.06 -7.38 4.17
CA ASP A 75 -17.01 -8.04 3.26
C ASP A 75 -16.28 -8.60 2.03
N ILE A 76 -16.54 -9.87 1.71
CA ILE A 76 -15.88 -10.57 0.62
C ILE A 76 -16.14 -9.90 -0.73
N ARG A 77 -17.39 -9.51 -1.01
CA ARG A 77 -17.77 -8.94 -2.31
C ARG A 77 -17.12 -7.57 -2.51
N GLU A 78 -17.11 -6.76 -1.46
CA GLU A 78 -16.39 -5.46 -1.49
C GLU A 78 -14.88 -5.66 -1.72
N CYS A 79 -14.29 -6.73 -1.18
CA CYS A 79 -12.89 -7.06 -1.44
C CYS A 79 -12.64 -7.51 -2.88
N GLU A 80 -13.53 -8.33 -3.45
CA GLU A 80 -13.49 -8.76 -4.86
C GLU A 80 -13.59 -7.54 -5.80
N ASP A 81 -14.58 -6.67 -5.57
CA ASP A 81 -14.81 -5.49 -6.39
C ASP A 81 -13.59 -4.55 -6.38
N VAL A 82 -13.00 -4.29 -5.20
CA VAL A 82 -11.79 -3.49 -5.07
C VAL A 82 -10.62 -4.14 -5.80
N PHE A 83 -10.45 -5.46 -5.70
CA PHE A 83 -9.37 -6.15 -6.38
C PHE A 83 -9.53 -6.07 -7.90
N ASP A 84 -10.72 -6.34 -8.43
CA ASP A 84 -11.00 -6.32 -9.86
C ASP A 84 -10.82 -4.93 -10.46
N ASP A 85 -11.20 -3.87 -9.73
CA ASP A 85 -10.95 -2.50 -10.15
C ASP A 85 -9.46 -2.14 -10.16
N LEU A 86 -8.67 -2.67 -9.22
CA LEU A 86 -7.21 -2.54 -9.24
C LEU A 86 -6.60 -3.28 -10.43
N VAL A 87 -7.08 -4.49 -10.75
CA VAL A 87 -6.66 -5.26 -11.93
C VAL A 87 -6.92 -4.46 -13.20
N LYS A 88 -8.15 -3.99 -13.41
CA LYS A 88 -8.53 -3.17 -14.59
C LYS A 88 -7.64 -1.94 -14.71
N ARG A 89 -7.43 -1.23 -13.59
CA ARG A 89 -6.62 -0.01 -13.58
C ARG A 89 -5.16 -0.28 -13.98
N TYR A 90 -4.57 -1.34 -13.45
CA TYR A 90 -3.15 -1.62 -13.65
C TYR A 90 -2.87 -2.32 -14.97
N ALA A 91 -3.74 -3.23 -15.43
CA ALA A 91 -3.63 -3.88 -16.73
C ALA A 91 -3.59 -2.85 -17.89
N ASN A 92 -4.23 -1.70 -17.74
CA ASN A 92 -4.14 -0.57 -18.68
C ASN A 92 -2.77 0.14 -18.70
N GLY A 93 -1.75 -0.40 -18.02
CA GLY A 93 -0.40 0.13 -17.98
C GLY A 93 -0.23 1.38 -17.11
N VAL A 94 -1.26 1.77 -16.34
CA VAL A 94 -1.20 2.96 -15.49
C VAL A 94 -0.25 2.71 -14.33
N PHE A 95 0.81 3.52 -14.25
CA PHE A 95 1.75 3.47 -13.13
C PHE A 95 1.03 3.82 -11.81
N PRO A 96 1.21 3.05 -10.73
CA PRO A 96 0.31 3.11 -9.58
C PRO A 96 0.62 4.26 -8.60
N PHE A 97 1.67 5.04 -8.85
CA PHE A 97 2.10 6.14 -7.99
C PHE A 97 1.75 7.49 -8.58
N ARG A 98 1.27 8.38 -7.69
CA ARG A 98 1.31 9.81 -7.93
C ARG A 98 2.72 10.33 -7.66
N ARG A 99 3.10 11.38 -8.40
CA ARG A 99 4.37 12.10 -8.25
C ARG A 99 4.64 12.45 -6.78
N LYS A 100 5.80 12.04 -6.26
CA LYS A 100 6.25 12.33 -4.88
C LYS A 100 7.32 13.41 -4.89
N ARG A 101 6.93 14.66 -4.59
CA ARG A 101 7.82 15.84 -4.63
C ARG A 101 9.14 15.68 -3.85
N HIS A 102 9.13 14.95 -2.73
CA HIS A 102 10.33 14.73 -1.91
C HIS A 102 11.31 13.71 -2.51
N LEU A 103 10.97 13.04 -3.61
CA LEU A 103 11.85 12.10 -4.31
C LEU A 103 12.52 12.73 -5.54
N GLU A 104 12.18 13.98 -5.87
CA GLU A 104 12.70 14.64 -7.07
C GLU A 104 14.13 15.13 -6.84
N PRO A 105 14.97 15.14 -7.89
CA PRO A 105 16.20 15.91 -7.87
C PRO A 105 15.86 17.38 -7.59
N ALA A 106 16.62 18.03 -6.71
CA ALA A 106 16.50 19.46 -6.45
C ALA A 106 16.90 20.28 -7.68
#